data_AF-A0A1D2VES0-F1
#
_entry.id   AF-A0A1D2VES0-F1
#
_cell.length_a   1.000
_cell.length_b   1.000
_cell.length_c   1.000
_cell.angle_alpha   90.00
_cell.angle_beta   90.00
_cell.angle_gamma   90.00
#
_symmetry.space_group_name_H-M   'P 1'
#
loop_
_entity.id
_entity.type
_entity.pdbx_description
1 polymer ?
#
loop_
_entity_poly.entity_id
_entity_poly.type
_entity_poly.pdbx_seq_one_letter_code
_entity_poly.pdbx_strand_id
1 'polypeptide(L)'
;MAEVKRTVRITTTQNIIAEKTTAEVDYPLRRWSIEITLLDLNGNEMSANIFDKVTYVLHPTFDNPTRNFKKPPFRIEEQGWGEFDMKIIFHLSDKAGEKKINHDLNFKQNKYINDHIFNLPISKPKFARLLLDSGPVPGYDSNGHNISNNTNSSFNNNSINNKIGNPLINNGSSAINNSLADFTTVGEKRKNNTSDLKNKKQKTSASSSSNFNSNNDMYKLTAMKGSVNLEKLANGLTKLTEDELLSVVQMVTDNRTQEMTVNNNTAEGEFTMDLYTFPDALLKSLWEYIKKRTDV
;
A
#
# COMPACT_ATOMS: atom_id res chain seq x y z
N MET A 1 -5.22 18.33 -21.63
CA MET A 1 -6.09 17.19 -21.27
C MET A 1 -6.89 17.61 -20.04
N ALA A 2 -8.15 17.19 -19.89
CA ALA A 2 -8.93 17.57 -18.70
C ALA A 2 -8.54 16.71 -17.50
N GLU A 3 -8.37 17.35 -16.34
CA GLU A 3 -7.96 16.71 -15.08
C GLU A 3 -8.75 17.32 -13.89
N VAL A 4 -8.85 16.57 -12.79
CA VAL A 4 -9.40 17.05 -11.51
C VAL A 4 -8.42 16.81 -10.37
N LYS A 5 -8.49 17.64 -9.33
CA LYS A 5 -7.72 17.44 -8.09
C LYS A 5 -8.50 16.56 -7.11
N ARG A 6 -7.82 15.62 -6.47
CA ARG A 6 -8.29 14.87 -5.29
C ARG A 6 -7.14 14.74 -4.28
N THR A 7 -7.48 14.73 -3.00
CA THR A 7 -6.50 14.55 -1.92
C THR A 7 -6.51 13.09 -1.48
N VAL A 8 -5.35 12.44 -1.60
CA VAL A 8 -5.10 11.08 -1.12
C VAL A 8 -4.41 11.19 0.21
N ARG A 9 -5.00 10.61 1.26
CA ARG A 9 -4.44 10.58 2.60
C ARG A 9 -3.64 9.31 2.79
N ILE A 10 -2.47 9.47 3.41
CA ILE A 10 -1.59 8.38 3.81
C ILE A 10 -1.45 8.42 5.31
N THR A 11 -2.08 7.47 5.98
CA THR A 11 -2.06 7.32 7.43
C THR A 11 -1.01 6.28 7.79
N THR A 12 0.05 6.71 8.49
CA THR A 12 1.09 5.81 9.00
C THR A 12 0.98 5.71 10.51
N THR A 13 1.03 4.48 11.02
CA THR A 13 0.98 4.17 12.46
C THR A 13 2.10 3.21 12.83
N GLN A 14 2.72 3.41 13.99
CA GLN A 14 3.81 2.57 14.50
C GLN A 14 3.78 2.46 16.02
N ASN A 15 4.19 1.31 16.55
CA ASN A 15 4.40 1.09 17.99
C ASN A 15 5.60 0.16 18.22
N ILE A 16 6.29 0.35 19.36
CA ILE A 16 7.36 -0.55 19.82
C ILE A 16 6.78 -1.91 20.22
N ILE A 17 7.47 -2.99 19.86
CA ILE A 17 7.15 -4.37 20.27
C ILE A 17 7.88 -4.66 21.58
N ALA A 18 7.24 -4.35 22.71
CA ALA A 18 7.86 -4.33 24.04
C ALA A 18 8.52 -5.67 24.49
N GLU A 19 8.10 -6.80 23.93
CA GLU A 19 8.65 -8.14 24.23
C GLU A 19 9.85 -8.52 23.34
N LYS A 20 10.30 -7.63 22.44
CA LYS A 20 11.40 -7.87 21.48
C LYS A 20 12.40 -6.71 21.43
N THR A 21 13.02 -6.40 22.56
CA THR A 21 14.35 -5.79 22.59
C THR A 21 15.38 -6.82 22.11
N THR A 22 15.78 -6.72 20.84
CA THR A 22 16.89 -7.49 20.28
C THR A 22 18.17 -7.02 20.98
N ALA A 23 18.79 -7.86 21.82
CA ALA A 23 19.95 -7.49 22.63
C ALA A 23 21.23 -7.12 21.85
N GLU A 24 21.18 -7.23 20.52
CA GLU A 24 22.27 -6.92 19.56
C GLU A 24 22.03 -5.59 18.81
N VAL A 25 20.89 -4.91 19.03
CA VAL A 25 20.52 -3.66 18.32
C VAL A 25 19.93 -2.65 19.31
N ASP A 26 20.57 -1.48 19.44
CA ASP A 26 20.18 -0.41 20.39
C ASP A 26 18.83 0.28 20.04
N TYR A 27 18.30 0.00 18.85
CA TYR A 27 17.00 0.51 18.39
C TYR A 27 15.87 -0.50 18.61
N PRO A 28 14.76 -0.11 19.27
CA PRO A 28 13.66 -1.03 19.57
C PRO A 28 12.93 -1.47 18.29
N LEU A 29 12.66 -2.78 18.17
CA LEU A 29 11.86 -3.31 17.07
C LEU A 29 10.44 -2.73 17.12
N ARG A 30 9.99 -2.15 16.01
CA ARG A 30 8.64 -1.58 15.87
C ARG A 30 7.81 -2.41 14.91
N ARG A 31 6.51 -2.43 15.18
CA ARG A 31 5.49 -2.78 14.18
C ARG A 31 4.96 -1.49 13.60
N TRP A 32 4.89 -1.40 12.28
CA TRP A 32 4.35 -0.25 11.56
C TRP A 32 3.32 -0.69 10.51
N SER A 33 2.40 0.20 10.17
CA SER A 33 1.41 -0.01 9.12
C SER A 33 1.04 1.29 8.43
N ILE A 34 0.79 1.20 7.12
CA ILE A 34 0.45 2.35 6.26
C ILE A 34 -0.87 2.05 5.55
N GLU A 35 -1.81 2.99 5.63
CA GLU A 35 -3.13 2.92 5.01
C GLU A 35 -3.37 4.10 4.06
N ILE A 36 -4.09 3.83 2.98
CA ILE A 36 -4.43 4.79 1.92
C ILE A 36 -5.94 5.03 1.94
N THR A 37 -6.32 6.26 2.29
CA THR A 37 -7.70 6.77 2.19
C THR A 37 -7.77 7.91 1.16
N LEU A 38 -8.98 8.24 0.73
CA LEU A 38 -9.28 9.38 -0.13
C LEU A 38 -10.06 10.40 0.71
N LEU A 39 -9.92 11.69 0.44
CA LEU A 39 -10.73 12.72 1.10
C LEU A 39 -11.88 13.19 0.20
N ASP A 40 -13.05 13.40 0.80
CA ASP A 40 -14.17 14.13 0.18
C ASP A 40 -13.93 15.65 0.20
N LEU A 41 -14.89 16.43 -0.31
CA LEU A 41 -14.82 17.90 -0.29
C LEU A 41 -14.80 18.52 1.12
N ASN A 42 -15.22 17.78 2.14
CA ASN A 42 -15.31 18.23 3.53
C ASN A 42 -14.08 17.83 4.36
N GLY A 43 -13.17 17.03 3.78
CA GLY A 43 -12.00 16.46 4.47
C GLY A 43 -12.27 15.14 5.21
N ASN A 44 -13.45 14.52 5.02
CA ASN A 44 -13.76 13.20 5.58
C ASN A 44 -12.98 12.11 4.85
N GLU A 45 -12.53 11.10 5.58
CA GLU A 45 -11.86 9.93 4.99
C GLU A 45 -12.87 8.93 4.41
N MET A 46 -12.62 8.52 3.16
CA MET A 46 -13.38 7.52 2.44
C MET A 46 -12.49 6.47 1.75
N SER A 47 -13.10 5.38 1.32
CA SER A 47 -12.42 4.29 0.60
C SER A 47 -11.80 4.79 -0.70
N ALA A 48 -10.49 4.58 -0.89
CA ALA A 48 -9.75 4.95 -2.09
C ALA A 48 -10.02 4.04 -3.30
N ASN A 49 -11.28 3.94 -3.72
CA ASN A 49 -11.78 3.10 -4.82
C ASN A 49 -11.24 3.48 -6.21
N ILE A 50 -10.62 4.66 -6.35
CA ILE A 50 -10.01 5.14 -7.58
C ILE A 50 -8.74 4.37 -8.01
N PHE A 51 -8.24 3.44 -7.18
CA PHE A 51 -7.05 2.62 -7.48
C PHE A 51 -7.40 1.13 -7.70
N ASP A 52 -6.94 0.55 -8.81
CA ASP A 52 -7.00 -0.91 -9.01
C ASP A 52 -5.92 -1.64 -8.18
N LYS A 53 -4.82 -0.93 -7.88
CA LYS A 53 -3.67 -1.47 -7.12
C LYS A 53 -2.83 -0.36 -6.50
N VAL A 54 -2.32 -0.58 -5.29
CA VAL A 54 -1.20 0.18 -4.70
C VAL A 54 0.00 -0.75 -4.59
N THR A 55 1.18 -0.24 -4.94
CA THR A 55 2.45 -0.96 -4.81
C THR A 55 3.38 -0.16 -3.89
N TYR A 56 3.81 -0.78 -2.79
CA TYR A 56 4.86 -0.26 -1.92
C TYR A 56 6.19 -0.86 -2.35
N VAL A 57 7.19 -0.02 -2.58
CA VAL A 57 8.58 -0.43 -2.79
C VAL A 57 9.36 -0.06 -1.53
N LEU A 58 9.51 -1.08 -0.67
CA LEU A 58 10.20 -0.99 0.61
C LEU A 58 11.73 -0.93 0.44
N HIS A 59 12.44 -0.71 1.54
CA HIS A 59 13.90 -0.85 1.58
C HIS A 59 14.33 -2.27 1.13
N PRO A 60 15.44 -2.45 0.38
CA PRO A 60 15.86 -3.75 -0.15
C PRO A 60 16.11 -4.85 0.88
N THR A 61 16.24 -4.52 2.17
CA THR A 61 16.40 -5.48 3.28
C THR A 61 15.11 -6.22 3.66
N PHE A 62 13.94 -5.83 3.14
CA PHE A 62 12.69 -6.56 3.36
C PHE A 62 12.52 -7.69 2.35
N ASP A 63 12.12 -8.88 2.83
CA ASP A 63 11.73 -9.99 1.96
C ASP A 63 10.63 -9.56 0.99
N ASN A 64 10.85 -9.81 -0.31
CA ASN A 64 9.99 -9.38 -1.41
C ASN A 64 9.63 -7.88 -1.31
N PRO A 65 10.60 -6.95 -1.45
CA PRO A 65 10.41 -5.55 -1.05
C PRO A 65 9.38 -4.78 -1.89
N THR A 66 8.94 -5.32 -3.04
CA THR A 66 7.84 -4.76 -3.85
C THR A 66 6.51 -5.44 -3.53
N ARG A 67 5.74 -4.88 -2.58
CA ARG A 67 4.47 -5.42 -2.10
C ARG A 67 3.28 -4.83 -2.86
N ASN A 68 2.29 -5.66 -3.23
CA ASN A 68 1.20 -5.28 -4.14
C ASN A 68 -0.18 -5.55 -3.51
N PHE A 69 -0.96 -4.49 -3.25
CA PHE A 69 -2.29 -4.55 -2.65
C PHE A 69 -3.36 -4.13 -3.66
N LYS A 70 -4.51 -4.84 -3.68
CA LYS A 70 -5.57 -4.68 -4.72
C LYS A 70 -6.95 -4.30 -4.14
N LYS A 71 -7.02 -3.88 -2.88
CA LYS A 71 -8.27 -3.49 -2.21
C LYS A 71 -7.98 -2.36 -1.21
N PRO A 72 -8.85 -1.33 -1.10
CA PRO A 72 -8.83 -0.36 0.00
C PRO A 72 -8.93 -1.04 1.38
N PRO A 73 -8.33 -0.48 2.44
CA PRO A 73 -7.51 0.74 2.47
C PRO A 73 -6.04 0.50 2.04
N PHE A 74 -5.77 -0.58 1.29
CA PHE A 74 -4.43 -0.98 0.83
C PHE A 74 -3.40 -1.20 1.96
N ARG A 75 -3.89 -1.44 3.19
CA ARG A 75 -3.08 -1.63 4.41
C ARG A 75 -1.91 -2.59 4.19
N ILE A 76 -0.70 -2.05 4.31
CA ILE A 76 0.51 -2.82 4.59
C ILE A 76 0.76 -2.79 6.11
N GLU A 77 1.21 -3.91 6.68
CA GLU A 77 1.68 -4.01 8.06
C GLU A 77 2.96 -4.85 8.07
N GLU A 78 3.98 -4.36 8.77
CA GLU A 78 5.35 -4.89 8.75
C GLU A 78 6.07 -4.64 10.07
N GLN A 79 7.27 -5.21 10.23
CA GLN A 79 8.13 -5.02 11.40
C GLN A 79 9.54 -4.59 11.00
N GLY A 80 10.14 -3.68 11.77
CA GLY A 80 11.48 -3.15 11.50
C GLY A 80 11.98 -2.22 12.60
N TRP A 81 13.30 -1.99 12.63
CA TRP A 81 13.98 -1.13 13.60
C TRP A 81 14.43 0.22 13.01
N GLY A 82 14.58 0.32 11.68
CA GLY A 82 15.10 1.50 10.99
C GLY A 82 14.04 2.32 10.25
N GLU A 83 14.28 3.64 10.17
CA GLU A 83 13.51 4.60 9.37
C GLU A 83 13.98 4.56 7.90
N PHE A 84 13.10 4.77 6.91
CA PHE A 84 13.50 4.84 5.49
C PHE A 84 12.47 5.51 4.56
N ASP A 85 12.97 6.16 3.50
CA ASP A 85 12.16 6.61 2.37
C ASP A 85 11.69 5.41 1.51
N MET A 86 10.38 5.28 1.30
CA MET A 86 9.80 4.25 0.44
C MET A 86 9.03 4.83 -0.74
N LYS A 87 8.98 4.13 -1.88
CA LYS A 87 8.24 4.59 -3.06
C LYS A 87 6.86 3.94 -3.13
N ILE A 88 5.80 4.75 -3.08
CA ILE A 88 4.41 4.28 -3.20
C ILE A 88 3.90 4.60 -4.61
N ILE A 89 3.44 3.57 -5.32
CA ILE A 89 2.96 3.62 -6.70
C ILE A 89 1.46 3.28 -6.71
N PHE A 90 0.65 4.26 -7.09
CA PHE A 90 -0.80 4.16 -7.21
C PHE A 90 -1.19 3.89 -8.67
N HIS A 91 -1.84 2.77 -8.93
CA HIS A 91 -2.30 2.37 -10.26
C HIS A 91 -3.76 2.78 -10.38
N LEU A 92 -4.04 3.82 -11.18
CA LEU A 92 -5.37 4.39 -11.33
C LEU A 92 -6.30 3.39 -12.04
N SER A 93 -7.54 3.27 -11.55
CA SER A 93 -8.52 2.35 -12.12
C SER A 93 -8.83 2.64 -13.59
N ASP A 94 -9.34 1.63 -14.31
CA ASP A 94 -9.60 1.66 -15.76
C ASP A 94 -8.33 1.93 -16.60
N LYS A 95 -7.15 1.63 -16.02
CA LYS A 95 -5.82 1.95 -16.57
C LYS A 95 -5.67 3.44 -16.91
N ALA A 96 -6.23 4.33 -16.08
CA ALA A 96 -6.17 5.78 -16.30
C ALA A 96 -4.76 6.38 -16.08
N GLY A 97 -3.80 5.62 -15.55
CA GLY A 97 -2.40 6.00 -15.41
C GLY A 97 -1.77 5.47 -14.12
N GLU A 98 -0.60 6.00 -13.76
CA GLU A 98 0.05 5.80 -12.47
C GLU A 98 0.33 7.15 -11.80
N LYS A 99 0.32 7.17 -10.45
CA LYS A 99 0.92 8.25 -9.64
C LYS A 99 1.99 7.64 -8.73
N LYS A 100 3.04 8.41 -8.44
CA LYS A 100 4.21 7.96 -7.69
C LYS A 100 4.62 9.05 -6.71
N ILE A 101 4.92 8.65 -5.48
CA ILE A 101 5.47 9.50 -4.43
C ILE A 101 6.61 8.78 -3.73
N ASN A 102 7.45 9.53 -3.03
CA ASN A 102 8.25 9.00 -1.92
C ASN A 102 7.48 9.28 -0.61
N HIS A 103 7.64 8.39 0.37
CA HIS A 103 7.04 8.49 1.70
C HIS A 103 8.09 8.11 2.75
N ASP A 104 8.43 9.07 3.60
CA ASP A 104 9.29 8.89 4.77
C ASP A 104 8.57 8.01 5.82
N LEU A 105 9.08 6.79 6.04
CA LEU A 105 8.73 5.99 7.20
C LEU A 105 9.66 6.36 8.36
N ASN A 106 9.17 7.24 9.24
CA ASN A 106 9.85 7.60 10.48
C ASN A 106 9.04 7.19 11.73
N PHE A 107 9.68 7.28 12.89
CA PHE A 107 9.13 6.89 14.18
C PHE A 107 8.98 8.07 15.16
N LYS A 108 9.05 9.31 14.65
CA LYS A 108 8.94 10.57 15.42
C LYS A 108 7.58 10.72 16.11
N GLN A 109 6.55 10.03 15.61
CA GLN A 109 5.20 9.97 16.18
C GLN A 109 4.63 8.54 16.03
N ASN A 110 3.76 8.10 16.94
CA ASN A 110 3.08 6.78 16.83
C ASN A 110 1.96 6.77 15.76
N LYS A 111 1.48 7.95 15.33
CA LYS A 111 0.61 8.14 14.18
C LYS A 111 0.93 9.48 13.52
N TYR A 112 1.06 9.50 12.19
CA TYR A 112 1.12 10.72 11.39
C TYR A 112 0.35 10.56 10.08
N ILE A 113 0.08 11.67 9.41
CA ILE A 113 -0.78 11.78 8.23
C ILE A 113 -0.09 12.64 7.18
N ASN A 114 0.08 12.10 5.96
CA ASN A 114 0.59 12.82 4.80
C ASN A 114 -0.51 12.91 3.74
N ASP A 115 -1.02 14.11 3.48
CA ASP A 115 -2.07 14.38 2.48
C ASP A 115 -1.45 14.84 1.16
N HIS A 116 -1.68 14.09 0.07
CA HIS A 116 -1.11 14.33 -1.25
C HIS A 116 -2.20 14.68 -2.28
N ILE A 117 -2.09 15.86 -2.91
CA ILE A 117 -3.02 16.29 -3.96
C ILE A 117 -2.58 15.69 -5.31
N PHE A 118 -3.41 14.82 -5.89
CA PHE A 118 -3.19 14.28 -7.23
C PHE A 118 -4.07 15.00 -8.26
N ASN A 119 -3.45 15.46 -9.36
CA ASN A 119 -4.17 15.81 -10.59
C ASN A 119 -4.48 14.52 -11.36
N LEU A 120 -5.75 14.19 -11.58
CA LEU A 120 -6.22 12.91 -12.11
C LEU A 120 -6.96 13.10 -13.45
N PRO A 121 -6.62 12.35 -14.53
CA PRO A 121 -7.18 12.57 -15.86
C PRO A 121 -8.61 12.02 -15.99
N ILE A 122 -9.53 12.82 -16.54
CA ILE A 122 -10.96 12.43 -16.66
C ILE A 122 -11.34 11.83 -18.02
N SER A 123 -10.35 11.41 -18.82
CA SER A 123 -10.53 10.87 -20.18
C SER A 123 -11.13 9.46 -20.24
N LYS A 124 -11.21 8.77 -19.09
CA LYS A 124 -11.71 7.40 -18.95
C LYS A 124 -13.07 7.45 -18.26
N PRO A 125 -14.22 7.23 -18.94
CA PRO A 125 -15.53 7.46 -18.35
C PRO A 125 -15.84 6.62 -17.10
N LYS A 126 -15.29 5.40 -16.99
CA LYS A 126 -15.44 4.56 -15.80
C LYS A 126 -14.68 5.16 -14.60
N PHE A 127 -13.44 5.59 -14.81
CA PHE A 127 -12.63 6.26 -13.78
C PHE A 127 -13.19 7.63 -13.41
N ALA A 128 -13.68 8.41 -14.39
CA ALA A 128 -14.36 9.68 -14.16
C ALA A 128 -15.61 9.53 -13.27
N ARG A 129 -16.33 8.41 -13.37
CA ARG A 129 -17.45 8.10 -12.46
C ARG A 129 -16.99 7.80 -11.03
N LEU A 130 -15.92 7.02 -10.83
CA LEU A 130 -15.34 6.77 -9.49
C LEU A 130 -14.87 8.06 -8.80
N LEU A 131 -14.48 9.07 -9.58
CA LEU A 131 -14.09 10.38 -9.06
C LEU A 131 -15.27 11.21 -8.53
N LEU A 132 -16.54 10.89 -8.87
CA LEU A 132 -17.71 11.60 -8.38
C LEU A 132 -17.95 11.39 -6.88
N ASP A 133 -17.65 10.20 -6.37
CA ASP A 133 -17.81 9.84 -4.95
C ASP A 133 -17.08 10.83 -4.01
N SER A 134 -15.94 11.35 -4.47
CA SER A 134 -15.09 12.31 -3.74
C SER A 134 -15.29 13.77 -4.16
N GLY A 135 -16.27 14.06 -5.02
CA GLY A 135 -16.66 15.43 -5.41
C GLY A 135 -16.90 15.62 -6.91
N PRO A 136 -17.23 16.84 -7.37
CA PRO A 136 -17.57 17.13 -8.75
C PRO A 136 -16.48 16.76 -9.78
N VAL A 137 -16.93 16.38 -10.98
CA VAL A 137 -16.08 16.06 -12.13
C VAL A 137 -16.60 16.83 -13.36
N PRO A 138 -15.80 17.71 -13.99
CA PRO A 138 -16.25 18.50 -15.13
C PRO A 138 -16.80 17.64 -16.27
N GLY A 139 -17.98 18.01 -16.77
CA GLY A 139 -18.68 17.27 -17.82
C GLY A 139 -19.54 16.11 -17.33
N TYR A 140 -19.63 15.83 -16.02
CA TYR A 140 -20.51 14.80 -15.46
C TYR A 140 -21.53 15.39 -14.50
N ASP A 141 -22.74 14.82 -14.48
CA ASP A 141 -23.75 15.13 -13.45
C ASP A 141 -23.49 14.33 -12.16
N SER A 142 -24.24 14.62 -11.10
CA SER A 142 -24.16 13.90 -9.82
C SER A 142 -24.56 12.41 -9.89
N ASN A 143 -25.12 11.97 -11.02
CA ASN A 143 -25.60 10.61 -11.25
C ASN A 143 -24.66 9.81 -12.19
N GLY A 144 -23.56 10.41 -12.65
CA GLY A 144 -22.59 9.79 -13.55
C GLY A 144 -22.97 9.81 -15.05
N HIS A 145 -23.97 10.59 -15.47
CA HIS A 145 -24.20 10.88 -16.88
C HIS A 145 -23.19 11.90 -17.38
N ASN A 146 -22.70 11.74 -18.62
CA ASN A 146 -21.89 12.75 -19.27
C ASN A 146 -22.82 13.83 -19.87
N ILE A 147 -22.59 15.08 -19.50
CA ILE A 147 -23.37 16.25 -19.89
C ILE A 147 -23.10 16.65 -21.36
N SER A 148 -22.01 16.16 -21.97
CA SER A 148 -21.73 16.38 -23.40
C SER A 148 -22.65 15.54 -24.31
N ASN A 149 -23.92 15.93 -24.43
CA ASN A 149 -24.78 15.76 -25.63
C ASN A 149 -26.22 16.31 -25.46
N ASN A 150 -26.43 17.56 -25.01
CA ASN A 150 -27.69 18.25 -25.33
C ASN A 150 -27.62 19.80 -25.38
N THR A 151 -26.93 20.32 -26.40
CA THR A 151 -27.03 21.74 -26.79
C THR A 151 -27.45 21.87 -28.26
N ASN A 152 -28.49 21.12 -28.65
CA ASN A 152 -29.20 21.25 -29.92
C ASN A 152 -30.73 21.24 -29.74
N SER A 153 -31.20 21.59 -28.54
CA SER A 153 -32.57 22.05 -28.33
C SER A 153 -32.66 23.53 -28.73
N SER A 154 -33.42 23.82 -29.79
CA SER A 154 -33.70 25.20 -30.19
C SER A 154 -34.46 25.92 -29.07
N PHE A 155 -33.84 26.91 -28.42
CA PHE A 155 -34.56 27.89 -27.61
C PHE A 155 -35.38 28.78 -28.53
N ASN A 156 -36.58 28.31 -28.86
CA ASN A 156 -37.53 29.00 -29.70
C ASN A 156 -38.05 30.24 -28.98
N ASN A 157 -37.78 31.43 -29.53
CA ASN A 157 -38.20 32.71 -28.97
C ASN A 157 -39.73 32.89 -29.10
N ASN A 158 -40.49 32.41 -28.12
CA ASN A 158 -41.90 32.77 -27.95
C ASN A 158 -42.09 33.57 -26.67
N SER A 159 -41.92 34.89 -26.81
CA SER A 159 -42.35 35.86 -25.82
C SER A 159 -43.87 36.02 -25.89
N ILE A 160 -44.59 35.62 -24.84
CA ILE A 160 -45.97 36.04 -24.60
C ILE A 160 -46.05 36.59 -23.18
N ASN A 161 -46.30 37.90 -23.10
CA ASN A 161 -46.67 38.55 -21.85
C ASN A 161 -48.07 38.11 -21.42
N ASN A 162 -48.30 37.96 -20.11
CA ASN A 162 -49.29 38.81 -19.44
C ASN A 162 -49.14 38.78 -17.92
N LYS A 163 -49.35 39.94 -17.29
CA LYS A 163 -49.68 40.06 -15.87
C LYS A 163 -51.18 39.86 -15.69
N ILE A 164 -51.61 39.41 -14.50
CA ILE A 164 -52.66 39.98 -13.63
C ILE A 164 -53.15 38.91 -12.64
N GLY A 165 -53.39 39.30 -11.38
CA GLY A 165 -54.36 38.60 -10.51
C GLY A 165 -53.86 37.49 -9.57
N ASN A 166 -53.37 37.90 -8.39
CA ASN A 166 -53.71 37.22 -7.12
C ASN A 166 -55.05 37.81 -6.60
N PRO A 167 -55.77 37.24 -5.60
CA PRO A 167 -55.33 36.24 -4.61
C PRO A 167 -56.35 35.11 -4.25
N LEU A 168 -55.99 34.27 -3.26
CA LEU A 168 -56.85 33.47 -2.34
C LEU A 168 -57.77 32.36 -2.92
N ILE A 169 -57.61 31.12 -2.41
CA ILE A 169 -58.51 30.48 -1.40
C ILE A 169 -57.90 29.13 -0.95
N ASN A 170 -58.40 28.55 0.15
CA ASN A 170 -57.81 27.41 0.86
C ASN A 170 -58.83 26.25 1.05
N ASN A 171 -58.34 25.03 1.33
CA ASN A 171 -59.05 23.83 1.85
C ASN A 171 -60.00 23.03 0.92
N GLY A 172 -60.16 21.72 1.24
CA GLY A 172 -61.10 20.74 0.64
C GLY A 172 -60.40 19.77 -0.33
N SER A 173 -60.21 18.47 -0.05
CA SER A 173 -61.19 17.40 0.23
C SER A 173 -62.27 17.33 -0.87
N SER A 174 -62.47 16.21 -1.57
CA SER A 174 -62.66 14.86 -1.02
C SER A 174 -62.30 13.74 -2.02
N ALA A 175 -62.29 12.48 -1.56
CA ALA A 175 -62.06 11.31 -2.40
C ALA A 175 -63.26 10.94 -3.29
N ILE A 176 -62.98 10.30 -4.43
CA ILE A 176 -63.93 9.41 -5.13
C ILE A 176 -63.24 8.06 -5.33
N ASN A 177 -63.82 7.00 -4.78
CA ASN A 177 -63.47 5.63 -5.10
C ASN A 177 -64.17 5.23 -6.41
N ASN A 178 -63.56 4.33 -7.18
CA ASN A 178 -64.31 3.22 -7.76
C ASN A 178 -63.38 2.03 -8.01
N SER A 179 -63.92 0.83 -7.86
CA SER A 179 -63.18 -0.44 -7.95
C SER A 179 -63.74 -1.33 -9.05
N LEU A 180 -62.86 -2.16 -9.61
CA LEU A 180 -63.08 -3.53 -10.10
C LEU A 180 -61.66 -4.08 -10.38
N ALA A 181 -61.19 -5.25 -9.92
CA ALA A 181 -61.83 -6.55 -9.68
C ALA A 181 -62.37 -7.16 -10.99
N ASP A 182 -62.10 -8.41 -11.35
CA ASP A 182 -61.12 -9.41 -10.87
C ASP A 182 -60.99 -10.51 -11.95
N PHE A 183 -59.93 -11.33 -11.98
CA PHE A 183 -60.00 -12.77 -12.34
C PHE A 183 -58.65 -13.52 -12.32
N THR A 184 -58.65 -14.77 -11.81
CA THR A 184 -57.55 -15.76 -11.90
C THR A 184 -58.13 -17.20 -11.91
N THR A 185 -57.40 -18.31 -12.12
CA THR A 185 -55.97 -18.51 -12.44
C THR A 185 -55.82 -19.34 -13.75
N VAL A 186 -55.26 -20.56 -13.94
CA VAL A 186 -54.50 -21.53 -13.10
C VAL A 186 -53.60 -22.43 -13.98
N GLY A 187 -52.32 -22.59 -13.60
CA GLY A 187 -51.50 -23.78 -13.88
C GLY A 187 -50.83 -23.91 -15.27
N GLU A 188 -49.93 -24.89 -15.47
CA GLU A 188 -49.39 -25.86 -14.49
C GLU A 188 -48.09 -26.58 -14.95
N LYS A 189 -47.19 -26.90 -14.00
CA LYS A 189 -46.12 -27.95 -14.06
C LYS A 189 -45.02 -27.74 -15.15
N ARG A 190 -43.79 -28.30 -15.11
CA ARG A 190 -43.00 -29.26 -14.28
C ARG A 190 -41.49 -28.97 -14.60
N LYS A 191 -40.41 -29.54 -14.02
CA LYS A 191 -40.12 -30.64 -13.06
C LYS A 191 -38.75 -30.36 -12.39
N ASN A 192 -38.49 -30.88 -11.18
CA ASN A 192 -37.18 -30.85 -10.49
C ASN A 192 -36.15 -31.82 -11.11
N ASN A 193 -34.87 -31.64 -10.74
CA ASN A 193 -33.98 -32.76 -10.40
C ASN A 193 -32.92 -32.34 -9.36
N THR A 194 -32.82 -33.10 -8.28
CA THR A 194 -31.69 -33.10 -7.32
C THR A 194 -30.93 -34.43 -7.44
N SER A 195 -29.68 -34.49 -7.01
CA SER A 195 -28.90 -35.74 -6.99
C SER A 195 -27.83 -35.75 -5.90
N ASP A 196 -28.14 -36.36 -4.76
CA ASP A 196 -27.15 -36.90 -3.82
C ASP A 196 -26.60 -38.23 -4.33
N LEU A 197 -25.31 -38.50 -4.13
CA LEU A 197 -24.78 -39.86 -4.00
C LEU A 197 -23.42 -39.86 -3.26
N LYS A 198 -23.14 -40.94 -2.53
CA LYS A 198 -22.07 -41.01 -1.51
C LYS A 198 -20.86 -41.85 -1.98
N ASN A 199 -19.68 -41.52 -1.42
CA ASN A 199 -18.54 -42.39 -1.13
C ASN A 199 -17.98 -43.33 -2.24
N LYS A 200 -16.68 -43.16 -2.54
CA LYS A 200 -15.75 -44.32 -2.59
C LYS A 200 -14.40 -43.96 -1.96
N LYS A 201 -13.71 -44.98 -1.41
CA LYS A 201 -12.59 -44.86 -0.46
C LYS A 201 -11.42 -45.76 -0.89
N GLN A 202 -10.23 -45.18 -1.03
CA GLN A 202 -8.89 -45.80 -1.04
C GLN A 202 -7.86 -44.66 -0.86
N LYS A 203 -6.89 -44.69 0.07
CA LYS A 203 -5.73 -45.60 0.29
C LYS A 203 -4.59 -45.41 -0.74
N THR A 204 -3.29 -45.33 -0.37
CA THR A 204 -2.61 -45.01 0.93
C THR A 204 -1.09 -44.87 0.72
N SER A 205 -0.49 -43.82 1.29
CA SER A 205 0.92 -43.76 1.75
C SER A 205 1.09 -42.42 2.51
N ALA A 206 1.15 -42.36 3.85
CA ALA A 206 2.28 -42.76 4.72
C ALA A 206 3.57 -41.98 4.37
N SER A 207 4.24 -41.26 5.29
CA SER A 207 3.96 -40.88 6.70
C SER A 207 4.77 -39.58 7.01
N SER A 208 4.82 -38.94 8.18
CA SER A 208 4.49 -39.30 9.57
C SER A 208 4.11 -38.04 10.36
N SER A 209 3.21 -38.14 11.35
CA SER A 209 2.91 -37.04 12.28
C SER A 209 3.75 -37.14 13.57
N SER A 210 4.57 -36.13 13.85
CA SER A 210 5.27 -35.97 15.14
C SER A 210 4.86 -34.66 15.79
N ASN A 211 4.22 -34.73 16.95
CA ASN A 211 3.92 -33.54 17.76
C ASN A 211 5.22 -32.92 18.27
N PHE A 212 5.38 -31.61 18.10
CA PHE A 212 6.32 -30.81 18.89
C PHE A 212 5.64 -29.55 19.40
N ASN A 213 6.03 -29.13 20.60
CA ASN A 213 5.38 -28.05 21.34
C ASN A 213 5.71 -26.69 20.75
N SER A 214 4.76 -25.75 20.89
CA SER A 214 4.98 -24.33 20.63
C SER A 214 6.00 -23.77 21.63
N ASN A 215 7.21 -23.46 21.14
CA ASN A 215 8.16 -22.56 21.79
C ASN A 215 9.06 -21.91 20.72
N ASN A 216 9.65 -20.77 21.07
CA ASN A 216 10.31 -19.85 20.13
C ASN A 216 11.43 -20.51 19.31
N ASP A 217 11.39 -20.29 17.99
CA ASP A 217 12.58 -20.23 17.15
C ASP A 217 12.45 -19.09 16.13
N MET A 218 13.57 -18.44 15.82
CA MET A 218 13.60 -17.13 15.16
C MET A 218 13.97 -17.24 13.68
N TYR A 219 13.43 -16.35 12.82
CA TYR A 219 13.68 -16.33 11.38
C TYR A 219 15.16 -16.03 11.05
N LYS A 220 15.98 -17.07 11.01
CA LYS A 220 17.42 -16.98 10.72
C LYS A 220 17.70 -17.01 9.23
N LEU A 221 17.23 -15.98 8.51
CA LEU A 221 17.51 -15.80 7.08
C LEU A 221 18.91 -15.20 6.90
N THR A 222 19.92 -16.08 6.83
CA THR A 222 21.32 -15.67 6.70
C THR A 222 21.57 -14.88 5.42
N ALA A 223 21.85 -13.58 5.55
CA ALA A 223 22.12 -12.71 4.40
C ALA A 223 23.43 -13.10 3.70
N MET A 224 23.34 -13.66 2.50
CA MET A 224 24.49 -14.02 1.67
C MET A 224 24.67 -13.05 0.50
N LYS A 225 25.91 -12.62 0.26
CA LYS A 225 26.33 -11.90 -0.95
C LYS A 225 27.56 -12.60 -1.53
N GLY A 226 27.49 -12.99 -2.80
CA GLY A 226 28.47 -13.88 -3.40
C GLY A 226 28.59 -15.18 -2.58
N SER A 227 29.82 -15.53 -2.18
CA SER A 227 30.11 -16.66 -1.28
C SER A 227 30.26 -16.26 0.19
N VAL A 228 29.88 -15.05 0.58
CA VAL A 228 30.11 -14.49 1.92
C VAL A 228 28.77 -14.30 2.64
N ASN A 229 28.73 -14.69 3.92
CA ASN A 229 27.61 -14.41 4.81
C ASN A 229 27.87 -13.06 5.51
N LEU A 230 27.03 -12.06 5.24
CA LEU A 230 27.19 -10.68 5.70
C LEU A 230 26.87 -10.51 7.19
N GLU A 231 25.90 -11.27 7.72
CA GLU A 231 25.58 -11.36 9.15
C GLU A 231 26.81 -11.84 9.94
N LYS A 232 27.44 -12.92 9.47
CA LYS A 232 28.71 -13.41 10.04
C LYS A 232 29.86 -12.42 9.86
N LEU A 233 29.96 -11.75 8.71
CA LEU A 233 31.04 -10.77 8.49
C LEU A 233 30.92 -9.59 9.47
N ALA A 234 29.72 -9.03 9.63
CA ALA A 234 29.44 -7.98 10.63
C ALA A 234 29.73 -8.45 12.06
N ASN A 235 29.27 -9.65 12.43
CA ASN A 235 29.51 -10.25 13.75
C ASN A 235 30.97 -10.70 13.98
N GLY A 236 31.81 -10.65 12.95
CA GLY A 236 33.26 -10.79 13.07
C GLY A 236 33.98 -9.44 13.18
N LEU A 237 33.51 -8.40 12.48
CA LEU A 237 34.03 -7.04 12.63
C LEU A 237 33.92 -6.52 14.07
N THR A 238 32.80 -6.79 14.75
CA THR A 238 32.59 -6.38 16.16
C THR A 238 33.48 -7.11 17.17
N LYS A 239 34.24 -8.13 16.74
CA LYS A 239 35.20 -8.88 17.56
C LYS A 239 36.66 -8.48 17.32
N LEU A 240 36.93 -7.60 16.36
CA LEU A 240 38.30 -7.16 16.04
C LEU A 240 38.82 -6.17 17.10
N THR A 241 40.13 -6.20 17.34
CA THR A 241 40.80 -5.17 18.14
C THR A 241 40.98 -3.86 17.36
N GLU A 242 41.35 -2.76 18.04
CA GLU A 242 41.50 -1.43 17.43
C GLU A 242 42.49 -1.41 16.25
N ASP A 243 43.67 -2.04 16.41
CA ASP A 243 44.67 -2.20 15.34
C ASP A 243 44.15 -3.01 14.12
N GLU A 244 43.24 -3.93 14.36
CA GLU A 244 42.64 -4.79 13.33
C GLU A 244 41.46 -4.09 12.64
N LEU A 245 40.72 -3.24 13.34
CA LEU A 245 39.75 -2.32 12.75
C LEU A 245 40.44 -1.26 11.90
N LEU A 246 41.57 -0.70 12.35
CA LEU A 246 42.44 0.18 11.54
C LEU A 246 42.88 -0.51 10.23
N SER A 247 43.25 -1.78 10.29
CA SER A 247 43.56 -2.58 9.09
C SER A 247 42.36 -2.76 8.16
N VAL A 248 41.15 -2.97 8.69
CA VAL A 248 39.91 -3.05 7.90
C VAL A 248 39.57 -1.71 7.25
N VAL A 249 39.69 -0.60 7.98
CA VAL A 249 39.51 0.77 7.46
C VAL A 249 40.47 1.03 6.30
N GLN A 250 41.73 0.61 6.42
CA GLN A 250 42.69 0.66 5.32
C GLN A 250 42.24 -0.21 4.14
N MET A 251 41.91 -1.49 4.34
CA MET A 251 41.46 -2.39 3.26
C MET A 251 40.26 -1.84 2.48
N VAL A 252 39.31 -1.19 3.17
CA VAL A 252 38.14 -0.55 2.54
C VAL A 252 38.52 0.74 1.81
N THR A 253 39.48 1.50 2.32
CA THR A 253 39.97 2.75 1.71
C THR A 253 40.78 2.47 0.44
N ASP A 254 41.71 1.51 0.50
CA ASP A 254 42.58 1.10 -0.61
C ASP A 254 41.79 0.49 -1.79
N ASN A 255 40.57 -0.02 -1.54
CA ASN A 255 39.69 -0.65 -2.53
C ASN A 255 38.40 0.14 -2.80
N ARG A 256 38.35 1.42 -2.43
CA ARG A 256 37.13 2.24 -2.48
C ARG A 256 36.66 2.49 -3.92
N THR A 257 35.40 2.16 -4.21
CA THR A 257 34.73 2.44 -5.50
C THR A 257 33.70 3.57 -5.38
N GLN A 258 33.17 4.04 -6.52
CA GLN A 258 32.10 5.06 -6.56
C GLN A 258 30.73 4.53 -6.12
N GLU A 259 30.53 3.21 -6.13
CA GLU A 259 29.27 2.57 -5.71
C GLU A 259 29.24 2.28 -4.20
N MET A 260 30.39 2.36 -3.51
CA MET A 260 30.54 2.05 -2.09
C MET A 260 30.09 3.20 -1.17
N THR A 261 29.06 2.96 -0.37
CA THR A 261 28.63 3.86 0.71
C THR A 261 29.55 3.67 1.91
N VAL A 262 30.52 4.56 2.05
CA VAL A 262 31.48 4.60 3.17
C VAL A 262 31.68 6.04 3.63
N ASN A 263 31.36 6.34 4.89
CA ASN A 263 31.65 7.61 5.54
C ASN A 263 32.83 7.45 6.52
N ASN A 264 33.75 8.40 6.51
CA ASN A 264 34.91 8.42 7.40
C ASN A 264 34.99 9.79 8.08
N ASN A 265 34.41 9.86 9.28
CA ASN A 265 34.26 11.07 10.07
C ASN A 265 35.43 11.16 11.07
N THR A 266 36.60 11.50 10.55
CA THR A 266 37.86 11.56 11.32
C THR A 266 37.88 12.61 12.44
N ALA A 267 36.91 13.53 12.46
CA ALA A 267 36.74 14.51 13.53
C ALA A 267 36.05 13.93 14.77
N GLU A 268 35.13 12.97 14.59
CA GLU A 268 34.37 12.33 15.68
C GLU A 268 34.82 10.88 15.95
N GLY A 269 35.78 10.39 15.16
CA GLY A 269 36.34 9.03 15.28
C GLY A 269 35.45 7.93 14.67
N GLU A 270 34.38 8.31 13.95
CA GLU A 270 33.40 7.38 13.41
C GLU A 270 33.75 6.93 11.99
N PHE A 271 33.72 5.61 11.75
CA PHE A 271 33.82 5.02 10.41
C PHE A 271 32.59 4.13 10.14
N THR A 272 31.74 4.54 9.21
CA THR A 272 30.50 3.84 8.86
C THR A 272 30.50 3.37 7.40
N MET A 273 30.03 2.15 7.16
CA MET A 273 30.09 1.51 5.84
C MET A 273 28.93 0.55 5.59
N ASP A 274 28.42 0.53 4.36
CA ASP A 274 27.41 -0.45 3.92
C ASP A 274 28.06 -1.62 3.16
N LEU A 275 28.14 -2.77 3.84
CA LEU A 275 28.66 -4.02 3.28
C LEU A 275 27.88 -4.51 2.03
N TYR A 276 26.60 -4.14 1.88
CA TYR A 276 25.83 -4.49 0.67
C TYR A 276 26.32 -3.73 -0.58
N THR A 277 27.00 -2.59 -0.42
CA THR A 277 27.60 -1.85 -1.53
C THR A 277 29.00 -2.34 -1.94
N PHE A 278 29.64 -3.19 -1.13
CA PHE A 278 31.04 -3.59 -1.36
C PHE A 278 31.16 -4.64 -2.49
N PRO A 279 32.14 -4.53 -3.41
CA PRO A 279 32.39 -5.56 -4.40
C PRO A 279 32.72 -6.93 -3.77
N ASP A 280 32.27 -8.02 -4.40
CA ASP A 280 32.46 -9.40 -3.90
C ASP A 280 33.92 -9.76 -3.60
N ALA A 281 34.87 -9.19 -4.36
CA ALA A 281 36.30 -9.37 -4.13
C ALA A 281 36.76 -8.75 -2.79
N LEU A 282 36.28 -7.55 -2.46
CA LEU A 282 36.56 -6.88 -1.18
C LEU A 282 35.89 -7.62 -0.02
N LEU A 283 34.62 -8.02 -0.17
CA LEU A 283 33.90 -8.81 0.83
C LEU A 283 34.61 -10.13 1.14
N LYS A 284 35.12 -10.82 0.11
CA LYS A 284 35.91 -12.05 0.29
C LYS A 284 37.25 -11.78 0.98
N SER A 285 37.91 -10.67 0.66
CA SER A 285 39.17 -10.26 1.31
C SER A 285 38.97 -9.95 2.79
N LEU A 286 37.93 -9.18 3.13
CA LEU A 286 37.52 -8.87 4.51
C LEU A 286 37.14 -10.14 5.27
N TRP A 287 36.34 -11.03 4.67
CA TRP A 287 35.95 -12.31 5.28
C TRP A 287 37.17 -13.16 5.68
N GLU A 288 38.15 -13.30 4.78
CA GLU A 288 39.39 -14.04 5.05
C GLU A 288 40.35 -13.31 6.02
N TYR A 289 40.25 -11.97 6.15
CA TYR A 289 40.98 -11.21 7.17
C TYR A 289 40.40 -11.45 8.57
N ILE A 290 39.07 -11.38 8.68
CA ILE A 290 38.28 -11.50 9.92
C ILE A 290 38.36 -12.93 10.48
N LYS A 291 38.14 -13.93 9.63
CA LYS A 291 38.14 -15.36 9.99
C LYS A 291 39.49 -15.87 10.50
N LYS A 292 40.59 -15.16 10.24
CA LYS A 292 41.93 -15.47 10.79
C LYS A 292 42.18 -14.94 12.19
N ARG A 293 41.25 -14.14 12.73
CA ARG A 293 41.35 -13.40 13.99
C ARG A 293 40.22 -13.68 14.97
N THR A 294 39.09 -14.19 14.44
CA THR A 294 37.84 -14.29 15.16
C THR A 294 37.14 -15.60 14.82
N ASP A 295 36.55 -16.26 15.82
CA ASP A 295 35.80 -17.50 15.62
C ASP A 295 34.43 -17.20 14.99
N VAL A 296 34.30 -17.42 13.67
CA VAL A 296 33.09 -17.16 12.87
C VAL A 296 32.89 -18.14 11.71
#